data_AF-A0A6J1TGT2-F1
#
_entry.id   AF-A0A6J1TGT2-F1
#
_cell.length_a   1.000
_cell.length_b   1.000
_cell.length_c   1.000
_cell.angle_alpha   90.00
_cell.angle_beta   90.00
_cell.angle_gamma   90.00
#
_symmetry.space_group_name_H-M   'P 1'
#
loop_
_entity.id
_entity.type
_entity.pdbx_description
1 polymer ?
#
loop_
_entity_poly.entity_id
_entity_poly.type
_entity_poly.pdbx_seq_one_letter_code
_entity_poly.pdbx_strand_id
1 'polypeptide(L)'
;MMELQCDICFLQFDLDNHRPKVLPCGHTICKQCVENPALGRKCPVCRKNMAVGPDGLPDNILAIRAMEKEAEPPCKVPRREVPEVRQLLRGVEAGRKLVQELRRVVPMAVKALDRQLDSAVAQLRRMEEALGKMRREDAGDAAEGLTPDLVQAVVQLEDSVRLLSAHKCGVVAEHGGDTWRASGVELSPNDHALRLLLLQLRSSSRLQKVHAVVGPPRLSVLSIERDDIDDDMSLKVGDILQNGPRWKNIRTLRNLNGHNTEKLLRVVAPHLEELEISSAALIGEMEEVQKMTALKRLLVECDVDCDAYPDLPLQLEELSMCFPSTGQLRCVQRMHSLRSLRIDFYCGDPVSFRPRQQGGLLWLGVNMSVDDKNTMLSLIRANASSLQELHIDTHVKEDGNFDHYFPDLGQDLATCDLQALRRLVLRRPNSHSPCGEVDACLLQRQTISGFFPSCLDVICYSCQKSYVLG
;
A
#
# COMPACT_ATOMS: atom_id res chain seq x y z
N MET A 1 -18.05 -60.80 -8.62
CA MET A 1 -17.26 -60.04 -9.61
C MET A 1 -16.58 -61.09 -10.47
N MET A 2 -16.90 -61.19 -11.77
CA MET A 2 -16.30 -62.21 -12.64
C MET A 2 -14.87 -61.78 -12.98
N GLU A 3 -13.90 -62.65 -12.78
CA GLU A 3 -12.50 -62.40 -13.17
C GLU A 3 -12.37 -62.48 -14.70
N LEU A 4 -11.89 -61.41 -15.35
CA LEU A 4 -11.69 -61.33 -16.81
C LEU A 4 -10.37 -62.02 -17.21
N GLN A 5 -10.31 -63.34 -17.02
CA GLN A 5 -9.14 -64.15 -17.36
C GLN A 5 -9.51 -65.37 -18.21
N CYS A 6 -8.51 -65.90 -18.91
CA CYS A 6 -8.66 -67.10 -19.72
C CYS A 6 -8.68 -68.37 -18.86
N ASP A 7 -9.71 -69.21 -18.99
CA ASP A 7 -9.84 -70.45 -18.22
C ASP A 7 -8.80 -71.54 -18.56
N ILE A 8 -7.94 -71.32 -19.56
CA ILE A 8 -6.94 -72.29 -20.03
C ILE A 8 -5.55 -71.94 -19.57
N CYS A 9 -5.11 -70.69 -19.78
CA CYS A 9 -3.80 -70.22 -19.35
C CYS A 9 -3.83 -69.44 -18.04
N PHE A 10 -5.02 -69.12 -17.50
CA PHE A 10 -5.23 -68.33 -16.30
C PHE A 10 -4.61 -66.92 -16.34
N LEU A 11 -4.32 -66.41 -17.55
CA LEU A 11 -3.84 -65.05 -17.77
C LEU A 11 -5.02 -64.12 -18.04
N GLN A 12 -4.90 -62.88 -17.57
CA GLN A 12 -5.90 -61.83 -17.82
C GLN A 12 -6.05 -61.59 -19.32
N PHE A 13 -7.28 -61.33 -19.75
CA PHE A 13 -7.52 -60.95 -21.14
C PHE A 13 -6.90 -59.58 -21.43
N ASP A 14 -6.30 -59.43 -22.61
CA ASP A 14 -5.74 -58.18 -23.12
C ASP A 14 -6.18 -57.97 -24.58
N LEU A 15 -5.92 -56.80 -25.18
CA LEU A 15 -6.33 -56.53 -26.56
C LEU A 15 -5.35 -57.06 -27.61
N ASP A 16 -4.23 -57.66 -27.16
CA ASP A 16 -3.11 -58.07 -27.98
C ASP A 16 -3.07 -59.61 -28.09
N ASN A 17 -2.31 -60.28 -27.22
CA ASN A 17 -2.01 -61.71 -27.28
C ASN A 17 -3.08 -62.55 -26.57
N HIS A 18 -3.68 -62.03 -25.50
CA HIS A 18 -4.72 -62.71 -24.73
C HIS A 18 -6.12 -62.21 -25.09
N ARG A 19 -6.35 -61.86 -26.35
CA ARG A 19 -7.64 -61.36 -26.81
C ARG A 19 -8.76 -62.39 -26.66
N PRO A 20 -9.89 -62.10 -26.00
CA PRO A 20 -10.92 -63.09 -25.71
C PRO A 20 -11.71 -63.45 -26.98
N LYS A 21 -11.62 -64.72 -27.42
CA LYS A 21 -12.29 -65.27 -28.60
C LYS A 21 -13.46 -66.16 -28.19
N VAL A 22 -14.61 -65.99 -28.85
CA VAL A 22 -15.81 -66.81 -28.61
C VAL A 22 -15.77 -68.03 -29.50
N LEU A 23 -15.76 -69.22 -28.89
CA LEU A 23 -15.87 -70.48 -29.60
C LEU A 23 -17.31 -70.70 -30.09
N PRO A 24 -17.56 -71.55 -31.11
CA PRO A 24 -18.92 -71.79 -31.63
C PRO A 24 -19.93 -72.31 -30.60
N CYS A 25 -19.44 -72.87 -29.49
CA CYS A 25 -20.26 -73.32 -28.37
C CYS A 25 -20.61 -72.22 -27.35
N GLY A 26 -20.08 -71.00 -27.48
CA GLY A 26 -20.29 -69.86 -26.58
C GLY A 26 -19.21 -69.65 -25.52
N HIS A 27 -18.38 -70.65 -25.23
CA HIS A 27 -17.24 -70.49 -24.32
C HIS A 27 -16.19 -69.53 -24.87
N THR A 28 -15.53 -68.78 -23.97
CA THR A 28 -14.53 -67.77 -24.33
C THR A 28 -13.15 -68.21 -23.83
N ILE A 29 -12.15 -68.18 -24.71
CA ILE A 29 -10.74 -68.42 -24.36
C ILE A 29 -9.85 -67.40 -25.11
N CYS A 30 -8.61 -67.21 -24.69
CA CYS A 30 -7.74 -66.20 -25.29
C CYS A 30 -7.20 -66.64 -26.68
N LYS A 31 -6.88 -65.66 -27.52
CA LYS A 31 -6.35 -65.85 -28.88
C LYS A 31 -5.16 -66.81 -28.92
N GLN A 32 -4.16 -66.59 -28.06
CA GLN A 32 -2.99 -67.46 -27.97
C GLN A 32 -3.33 -68.92 -27.63
N CYS A 33 -4.34 -69.16 -26.79
CA CYS A 33 -4.79 -70.53 -26.49
C CYS A 33 -5.53 -71.18 -27.66
N VAL A 34 -6.32 -70.42 -28.43
CA VAL A 34 -6.97 -70.92 -29.64
C VAL A 34 -5.94 -71.29 -30.71
N GLU A 35 -4.88 -70.47 -30.84
CA GLU A 35 -3.82 -70.67 -31.83
C GLU A 35 -2.86 -71.79 -31.44
N ASN A 36 -2.90 -72.29 -30.20
CA ASN A 36 -2.06 -73.39 -29.75
C ASN A 36 -2.45 -74.70 -30.46
N PRO A 37 -1.55 -75.30 -31.26
CA PRO A 37 -1.83 -76.55 -31.98
C PRO A 37 -2.26 -77.72 -31.07
N ALA A 38 -1.83 -77.71 -29.80
CA ALA A 38 -2.17 -78.74 -28.82
C ALA A 38 -3.65 -78.72 -28.38
N LEU A 39 -4.36 -77.60 -28.57
CA LEU A 39 -5.79 -77.50 -28.22
C LEU A 39 -6.67 -78.37 -29.14
N GLY A 40 -6.21 -78.60 -30.37
CA GLY A 40 -6.98 -79.27 -31.41
C GLY A 40 -8.24 -78.50 -31.84
N ARG A 41 -9.13 -79.14 -32.61
CA ARG A 41 -10.38 -78.52 -33.10
C ARG A 41 -11.57 -78.73 -32.15
N LYS A 42 -11.35 -78.80 -30.83
CA LYS A 42 -12.42 -78.98 -29.84
C LYS A 42 -12.33 -77.92 -28.75
N CYS A 43 -13.49 -77.47 -28.28
CA CYS A 43 -13.56 -76.60 -27.11
C CYS A 43 -13.02 -77.35 -25.88
N PRO A 44 -12.08 -76.77 -25.12
CA PRO A 44 -11.51 -77.42 -23.94
C PRO A 44 -12.53 -77.55 -22.79
N VAL A 45 -13.53 -76.65 -22.74
CA VAL A 45 -14.54 -76.61 -21.66
C VAL A 45 -15.65 -77.63 -21.89
N CYS A 46 -16.19 -77.72 -23.11
CA CYS A 46 -17.35 -78.58 -23.40
C CYS A 46 -17.13 -79.63 -24.50
N ARG A 47 -15.91 -79.74 -25.04
CA ARG A 47 -15.48 -80.72 -26.06
C ARG A 47 -16.22 -80.68 -27.40
N LYS A 48 -17.06 -79.68 -27.66
CA LYS A 48 -17.71 -79.45 -28.96
C LYS A 48 -16.68 -79.08 -30.03
N ASN A 49 -16.86 -79.59 -31.25
CA ASN A 49 -15.97 -79.32 -32.38
C ASN A 49 -16.05 -77.86 -32.85
N MET A 50 -14.91 -77.28 -33.19
CA MET A 50 -14.78 -75.96 -33.79
C MET A 50 -14.78 -76.12 -35.31
N ALA A 51 -15.84 -75.60 -35.96
CA ALA A 51 -16.00 -75.68 -37.42
C ALA A 51 -15.10 -74.69 -38.18
N VAL A 52 -14.62 -73.64 -37.49
CA VAL A 52 -13.83 -72.55 -38.07
C VAL A 52 -12.42 -72.58 -37.45
N GLY A 53 -11.42 -72.21 -38.23
CA GLY A 53 -10.02 -72.10 -37.77
C GLY A 53 -9.81 -70.93 -36.80
N PRO A 54 -8.67 -70.89 -36.09
CA PRO A 54 -8.36 -69.90 -35.05
C PRO A 54 -8.61 -68.44 -35.46
N ASP A 55 -8.22 -68.09 -36.69
CA ASP A 55 -8.30 -66.72 -37.21
C ASP A 55 -9.74 -66.25 -37.49
N GLY A 56 -10.68 -67.19 -37.67
CA GLY A 56 -12.07 -66.89 -38.04
C GLY A 56 -13.04 -66.81 -36.85
N LEU A 57 -12.55 -66.93 -35.62
CA LEU A 57 -13.41 -66.81 -34.43
C LEU A 57 -13.71 -65.34 -34.11
N PRO A 58 -14.95 -64.99 -33.74
CA PRO A 58 -15.28 -63.63 -33.31
C PRO A 58 -14.72 -63.34 -31.92
N ASP A 59 -14.54 -62.06 -31.62
CA ASP A 59 -14.15 -61.62 -30.30
C ASP A 59 -15.33 -61.54 -29.35
N ASN A 60 -15.08 -61.77 -28.06
CA ASN A 60 -16.08 -61.49 -27.04
C ASN A 60 -16.11 -59.98 -26.77
N ILE A 61 -16.94 -59.27 -27.54
CA ILE A 61 -17.09 -57.81 -27.44
C ILE A 61 -17.52 -57.37 -26.03
N LEU A 62 -18.25 -58.21 -25.29
CA LEU A 62 -18.64 -57.89 -23.91
C LEU A 62 -17.45 -57.95 -22.94
N ALA A 63 -16.58 -58.96 -23.08
CA ALA A 63 -15.34 -59.04 -22.31
C ALA A 63 -14.40 -57.88 -22.64
N ILE A 64 -14.26 -57.53 -23.92
CA ILE A 64 -13.45 -56.39 -24.38
C ILE A 64 -13.96 -55.07 -23.79
N ARG A 65 -15.28 -54.82 -23.84
CA ARG A 65 -15.87 -53.62 -23.23
C ARG A 65 -15.73 -53.60 -21.71
N ALA A 66 -15.73 -54.76 -21.06
CA ALA A 66 -15.50 -54.86 -19.63
C ALA A 66 -14.04 -54.53 -19.29
N MET A 67 -13.08 -54.98 -20.10
CA MET A 67 -11.66 -54.63 -19.97
C MET A 67 -11.41 -53.14 -20.24
N GLU A 68 -12.07 -52.54 -21.25
CA GLU A 68 -11.99 -51.10 -21.51
C GLU A 68 -12.56 -50.27 -20.34
N LYS A 69 -13.58 -50.79 -19.64
CA LYS A 69 -14.11 -50.21 -18.41
C LYS A 69 -13.18 -50.36 -17.19
N GLU A 70 -12.38 -51.42 -17.13
CA GLU A 70 -11.36 -51.61 -16.08
C GLU A 70 -10.02 -50.91 -16.39
N ALA A 71 -9.76 -50.60 -17.67
CA ALA A 71 -8.59 -49.87 -18.15
C ALA A 71 -8.77 -48.33 -18.10
N GLU A 72 -9.97 -47.83 -17.81
CA GLU A 72 -10.07 -46.49 -17.21
C GLU A 72 -9.27 -46.51 -15.90
N PRO A 73 -8.33 -45.57 -15.69
CA PRO A 73 -7.50 -45.57 -14.48
C PRO A 73 -8.43 -45.63 -13.27
N PRO A 74 -8.04 -46.32 -12.17
CA PRO A 74 -8.94 -46.55 -11.05
C PRO A 74 -9.57 -45.22 -10.69
N CYS A 75 -10.90 -45.18 -10.80
CA CYS A 75 -11.71 -44.09 -10.30
C CYS A 75 -11.21 -43.83 -8.87
N LYS A 76 -10.35 -42.81 -8.73
CA LYS A 76 -10.22 -42.10 -7.47
C LYS A 76 -11.67 -41.80 -7.12
N VAL A 77 -12.12 -42.32 -5.98
CA VAL A 77 -13.29 -41.84 -5.21
C VAL A 77 -13.62 -40.46 -5.73
N PRO A 78 -14.79 -40.21 -6.35
CA PRO A 78 -15.05 -39.02 -7.16
C PRO A 78 -14.40 -37.87 -6.44
N ARG A 79 -13.23 -37.42 -6.93
CA ARG A 79 -12.50 -36.36 -6.25
C ARG A 79 -13.45 -35.22 -6.43
N ARG A 80 -14.19 -34.91 -5.36
CA ARG A 80 -14.98 -33.71 -5.17
C ARG A 80 -14.18 -32.66 -5.91
N GLU A 81 -14.63 -32.25 -7.11
CA GLU A 81 -13.79 -31.46 -8.00
C GLU A 81 -13.24 -30.35 -7.13
N VAL A 82 -11.92 -30.36 -6.89
CA VAL A 82 -11.37 -29.53 -5.81
C VAL A 82 -11.88 -28.14 -6.12
N PRO A 83 -12.57 -27.46 -5.20
CA PRO A 83 -13.25 -26.20 -5.51
C PRO A 83 -12.33 -25.23 -6.26
N GLU A 84 -11.04 -25.29 -5.94
CA GLU A 84 -9.89 -24.64 -6.57
C GLU A 84 -9.76 -24.92 -8.08
N VAL A 85 -9.92 -26.15 -8.58
CA VAL A 85 -9.83 -26.48 -10.02
C VAL A 85 -11.03 -25.94 -10.80
N ARG A 86 -12.25 -26.05 -10.24
CA ARG A 86 -13.45 -25.41 -10.83
C ARG A 86 -13.36 -23.89 -10.80
N GLN A 87 -12.79 -23.32 -9.75
CA GLN A 87 -12.54 -21.90 -9.62
C GLN A 87 -11.48 -21.44 -10.62
N LEU A 88 -10.42 -22.22 -10.81
CA LEU A 88 -9.36 -21.92 -11.78
C LEU A 88 -9.89 -21.97 -13.22
N LEU A 89 -10.70 -22.98 -13.58
CA LEU A 89 -11.31 -23.06 -14.91
C LEU A 89 -12.23 -21.85 -15.19
N ARG A 90 -13.06 -21.46 -14.21
CA ARG A 90 -13.88 -20.24 -14.31
C ARG A 90 -13.02 -18.98 -14.40
N GLY A 91 -11.93 -18.91 -13.65
CA GLY A 91 -10.96 -17.81 -13.68
C GLY A 91 -10.24 -17.68 -15.02
N VAL A 92 -9.86 -18.80 -15.64
CA VAL A 92 -9.23 -18.83 -16.98
C VAL A 92 -10.22 -18.33 -18.04
N GLU A 93 -11.47 -18.77 -17.98
CA GLU A 93 -12.50 -18.32 -18.93
C GLU A 93 -12.83 -16.82 -18.74
N ALA A 94 -12.95 -16.37 -17.50
CA ALA A 94 -13.09 -14.95 -17.19
C ALA A 94 -11.88 -14.13 -17.68
N GLY A 95 -10.66 -14.66 -17.52
CA GLY A 95 -9.43 -14.05 -18.01
C GLY A 95 -9.40 -13.93 -19.54
N ARG A 96 -9.84 -14.96 -20.28
CA ARG A 96 -9.96 -14.89 -21.75
C ARG A 96 -10.93 -13.81 -22.19
N LYS A 97 -12.09 -13.71 -21.53
CA LYS A 97 -13.08 -12.66 -21.82
C LYS A 97 -12.55 -11.27 -21.49
N LEU A 98 -11.87 -11.09 -20.36
CA LEU A 98 -11.23 -9.84 -20.00
C LEU A 98 -10.22 -9.41 -21.07
N VAL A 99 -9.36 -10.32 -21.53
CA VAL A 99 -8.38 -10.02 -22.59
C VAL A 99 -9.06 -9.63 -23.90
N GLN A 100 -10.16 -10.30 -24.28
CA GLN A 100 -10.93 -9.94 -25.47
C GLN A 100 -11.53 -8.53 -25.35
N GLU A 101 -12.13 -8.19 -24.21
CA GLU A 101 -12.67 -6.85 -23.99
C GLU A 101 -11.57 -5.78 -23.96
N LEU A 102 -10.44 -6.03 -23.28
CA LEU A 102 -9.31 -5.10 -23.26
C LEU A 102 -8.76 -4.84 -24.67
N ARG A 103 -8.62 -5.88 -25.49
CA ARG A 103 -8.19 -5.74 -26.90
C ARG A 103 -9.15 -4.87 -27.72
N ARG A 104 -10.44 -4.83 -27.35
CA ARG A 104 -11.44 -4.01 -28.01
C ARG A 104 -11.44 -2.57 -27.49
N VAL A 105 -11.40 -2.36 -26.18
CA VAL A 105 -11.58 -1.03 -25.57
C VAL A 105 -10.31 -0.19 -25.57
N VAL A 106 -9.11 -0.80 -25.46
CA VAL A 106 -7.84 -0.06 -25.39
C VAL A 106 -7.60 0.79 -26.65
N PRO A 107 -7.73 0.26 -27.89
CA PRO A 107 -7.57 1.08 -29.09
C PRO A 107 -8.58 2.23 -29.19
N MET A 108 -9.79 2.05 -28.68
CA MET A 108 -10.81 3.10 -28.65
C MET A 108 -10.43 4.22 -27.67
N ALA A 109 -9.90 3.86 -26.49
CA ALA A 109 -9.41 4.82 -25.51
C ALA A 109 -8.22 5.62 -26.05
N VAL A 110 -7.24 4.97 -26.69
CA VAL A 110 -6.09 5.66 -27.30
C VAL A 110 -6.55 6.67 -28.36
N LYS A 111 -7.47 6.28 -29.26
CA LYS A 111 -8.03 7.21 -30.26
C LYS A 111 -8.77 8.39 -29.65
N ALA A 112 -9.43 8.20 -28.51
CA ALA A 112 -10.08 9.30 -27.79
C ALA A 112 -9.04 10.27 -27.21
N LEU A 113 -7.95 9.75 -26.65
CA LEU A 113 -6.83 10.56 -26.14
C LEU A 113 -6.12 11.34 -27.26
N ASP A 114 -5.87 10.71 -28.41
CA ASP A 114 -5.28 11.38 -29.58
C ASP A 114 -6.12 12.59 -30.00
N ARG A 115 -7.45 12.42 -30.08
CA ARG A 115 -8.38 13.52 -30.40
C ARG A 115 -8.34 14.64 -29.36
N GLN A 116 -8.17 14.31 -28.09
CA GLN A 116 -8.05 15.31 -27.03
C GLN A 116 -6.74 16.09 -27.15
N LEU A 117 -5.64 15.40 -27.45
CA LEU A 117 -4.35 16.03 -27.71
C LEU A 117 -4.43 16.98 -28.92
N ASP A 118 -5.01 16.52 -30.02
CA ASP A 118 -5.21 17.33 -31.23
C ASP A 118 -6.05 18.59 -30.94
N SER A 119 -7.11 18.44 -30.15
CA SER A 119 -7.96 19.56 -29.73
C SER A 119 -7.19 20.58 -28.87
N ALA A 120 -6.39 20.11 -27.91
CA ALA A 120 -5.58 20.98 -27.05
C ALA A 120 -4.50 21.73 -27.86
N VAL A 121 -3.85 21.06 -28.81
CA VAL A 121 -2.89 21.67 -29.74
C VAL A 121 -3.57 22.75 -30.59
N ALA A 122 -4.77 22.48 -31.10
CA ALA A 122 -5.53 23.46 -31.88
C ALA A 122 -5.94 24.68 -31.03
N GLN A 123 -6.34 24.48 -29.78
CA GLN A 123 -6.65 25.58 -28.85
C GLN A 123 -5.42 26.45 -28.55
N LEU A 124 -4.26 25.83 -28.29
CA LEU A 124 -3.01 26.54 -28.05
C LEU A 124 -2.63 27.43 -29.24
N ARG A 125 -2.69 26.89 -30.48
CA ARG A 125 -2.40 27.68 -31.69
C ARG A 125 -3.27 28.92 -31.82
N ARG A 126 -4.59 28.80 -31.55
CA ARG A 126 -5.51 29.94 -31.58
C ARG A 126 -5.14 31.01 -30.56
N MET A 127 -4.69 30.60 -29.38
CA MET A 127 -4.26 31.52 -28.32
C MET A 127 -2.95 32.24 -28.67
N GLU A 128 -1.98 31.51 -29.22
CA GLU A 128 -0.71 32.07 -29.70
C GLU A 128 -0.93 33.06 -30.85
N GLU A 129 -1.86 32.75 -31.77
CA GLU A 129 -2.27 33.65 -32.85
C GLU A 129 -2.94 34.93 -32.30
N ALA A 130 -3.85 34.81 -31.33
CA ALA A 130 -4.50 35.95 -30.68
C ALA A 130 -3.47 36.83 -29.94
N LEU A 131 -2.55 36.22 -29.19
CA LEU A 131 -1.44 36.91 -28.53
C LEU A 131 -0.52 37.63 -29.53
N GLY A 132 -0.26 36.98 -30.67
CA GLY A 132 0.53 37.56 -31.76
C GLY A 132 -0.15 38.75 -32.45
N LYS A 133 -1.48 38.81 -32.49
CA LYS A 133 -2.23 39.98 -32.99
C LYS A 133 -2.18 41.14 -32.01
N MET A 134 -2.43 40.88 -30.72
CA MET A 134 -2.37 41.88 -29.65
C MET A 134 -0.98 42.52 -29.49
N ARG A 135 0.10 41.80 -29.78
CA ARG A 135 1.47 42.34 -29.74
C ARG A 135 1.83 43.23 -30.93
N ARG A 136 1.03 43.21 -32.01
CA ARG A 136 1.24 43.99 -33.23
C ARG A 136 0.38 45.25 -33.30
N GLU A 137 -0.71 45.29 -32.53
CA GLU A 137 -1.59 46.45 -32.38
C GLU A 137 -1.07 47.30 -31.20
N ASP A 138 -0.73 48.57 -31.44
CA ASP A 138 -0.22 49.48 -30.40
C ASP A 138 -1.21 49.58 -29.23
N ALA A 139 -0.66 49.71 -28.01
CA ALA A 139 -1.29 49.56 -26.70
C ALA A 139 -2.52 50.47 -26.38
N GLY A 140 -3.08 51.17 -27.37
CA GLY A 140 -4.23 52.06 -27.23
C GLY A 140 -5.61 51.38 -27.23
N ASP A 141 -5.76 50.22 -27.89
CA ASP A 141 -7.06 49.51 -28.02
C ASP A 141 -7.04 48.06 -27.47
N ALA A 142 -6.08 47.74 -26.61
CA ALA A 142 -5.88 46.38 -26.09
C ALA A 142 -7.04 45.81 -25.24
N ALA A 143 -8.06 46.62 -24.93
CA ALA A 143 -9.22 46.21 -24.13
C ALA A 143 -10.32 45.50 -24.95
N GLU A 144 -10.36 45.67 -26.28
CA GLU A 144 -11.39 45.04 -27.14
C GLU A 144 -11.01 43.64 -27.66
N GLY A 145 -9.74 43.21 -27.49
CA GLY A 145 -9.23 41.95 -28.06
C GLY A 145 -9.38 40.70 -27.19
N LEU A 146 -9.68 40.83 -25.90
CA LEU A 146 -9.85 39.69 -24.98
C LEU A 146 -11.32 39.26 -24.93
N THR A 147 -11.72 38.41 -25.85
CA THR A 147 -13.06 37.80 -25.78
C THR A 147 -13.19 36.99 -24.48
N PRO A 148 -14.35 37.04 -23.79
CA PRO A 148 -14.61 36.24 -22.59
C PRO A 148 -14.30 34.74 -22.79
N ASP A 149 -14.53 34.24 -24.01
CA ASP A 149 -14.23 32.86 -24.41
C ASP A 149 -12.73 32.54 -24.38
N LEU A 150 -11.86 33.48 -24.76
CA LEU A 150 -10.42 33.30 -24.75
C LEU A 150 -9.88 33.28 -23.32
N VAL A 151 -10.39 34.16 -22.46
CA VAL A 151 -10.04 34.21 -21.03
C VAL A 151 -10.50 32.93 -20.33
N GLN A 152 -11.70 32.44 -20.63
CA GLN A 152 -12.21 31.18 -20.09
C GLN A 152 -11.38 29.98 -20.57
N ALA A 153 -10.95 29.96 -21.83
CA ALA A 153 -10.09 28.91 -22.38
C ALA A 153 -8.71 28.86 -21.70
N VAL A 154 -8.12 30.03 -21.39
CA VAL A 154 -6.85 30.12 -20.63
C VAL A 154 -7.00 29.48 -19.25
N VAL A 155 -8.03 29.88 -18.49
CA VAL A 155 -8.31 29.34 -17.15
C VAL A 155 -8.52 27.82 -17.21
N GLN A 156 -9.22 27.34 -18.24
CA GLN A 156 -9.43 25.90 -18.44
C GLN A 156 -8.15 25.12 -18.70
N LEU A 157 -7.23 25.66 -19.49
CA LEU A 157 -5.93 25.03 -19.78
C LEU A 157 -5.01 25.03 -18.56
N GLU A 158 -4.92 26.14 -17.82
CA GLU A 158 -4.13 26.20 -16.60
C GLU A 158 -4.57 25.17 -15.56
N ASP A 159 -5.88 25.07 -15.33
CA ASP A 159 -6.44 24.04 -14.45
C ASP A 159 -6.19 22.61 -14.96
N SER A 160 -6.15 22.41 -16.28
CA SER A 160 -5.85 21.12 -16.87
C SER A 160 -4.40 20.71 -16.61
N VAL A 161 -3.46 21.66 -16.69
CA VAL A 161 -2.05 21.48 -16.31
C VAL A 161 -1.92 21.19 -14.82
N ARG A 162 -2.65 21.93 -13.97
CA ARG A 162 -2.71 21.70 -12.52
C ARG A 162 -3.15 20.26 -12.22
N LEU A 163 -4.19 19.78 -12.87
CA LEU A 163 -4.72 18.41 -12.70
C LEU A 163 -3.72 17.33 -13.13
N LEU A 164 -3.07 17.50 -14.28
CA LEU A 164 -2.06 16.56 -14.79
C LEU A 164 -0.83 16.46 -13.89
N SER A 165 -0.49 17.55 -13.21
CA SER A 165 0.70 17.67 -12.38
C SER A 165 0.43 17.37 -10.89
N ALA A 166 -0.83 17.16 -10.51
CA ALA A 166 -1.25 16.97 -9.13
C ALA A 166 -0.89 15.56 -8.61
N HIS A 167 -0.46 15.53 -7.34
CA HIS A 167 -0.22 14.32 -6.55
C HIS A 167 -1.39 13.99 -5.62
N LYS A 168 -2.23 14.98 -5.31
CA LYS A 168 -3.45 14.82 -4.52
C LYS A 168 -4.59 15.52 -5.25
N CYS A 169 -5.69 14.81 -5.44
CA CYS A 169 -6.87 15.35 -6.12
C CYS A 169 -8.10 15.23 -5.23
N GLY A 170 -8.87 16.32 -5.13
CA GLY A 170 -10.22 16.34 -4.59
C GLY A 170 -11.22 16.40 -5.75
N VAL A 171 -12.08 15.40 -5.87
CA VAL A 171 -13.12 15.34 -6.90
C VAL A 171 -14.46 15.68 -6.26
N VAL A 172 -15.09 16.73 -6.77
CA VAL A 172 -16.48 17.07 -6.43
C VAL A 172 -17.35 16.78 -7.65
N ALA A 173 -18.30 15.85 -7.49
CA ALA A 173 -19.26 15.50 -8.52
C ALA A 173 -20.67 15.72 -8.00
N GLU A 174 -21.52 16.36 -8.79
CA GLU A 174 -22.93 16.54 -8.47
C GLU A 174 -23.78 15.68 -9.41
N HIS A 175 -24.63 14.83 -8.84
CA HIS A 175 -25.58 14.05 -9.62
C HIS A 175 -26.95 14.09 -8.95
N GLY A 176 -27.96 14.62 -9.64
CA GLY A 176 -29.34 14.60 -9.16
C GLY A 176 -29.63 15.45 -7.92
N GLY A 177 -28.80 16.44 -7.60
CA GLY A 177 -28.93 17.30 -6.41
C GLY A 177 -28.06 16.88 -5.23
N ASP A 178 -27.38 15.72 -5.30
CA ASP A 178 -26.44 15.26 -4.29
C ASP A 178 -24.99 15.61 -4.69
N THR A 179 -24.27 16.27 -3.78
CA THR A 179 -22.85 16.62 -3.94
C THR A 179 -21.95 15.57 -3.30
N TRP A 180 -21.22 14.82 -4.12
CA TRP A 180 -20.23 13.84 -3.68
C TRP A 180 -18.85 14.48 -3.65
N ARG A 181 -18.16 14.39 -2.52
CA ARG A 181 -16.80 14.89 -2.34
C ARG A 181 -15.85 13.75 -1.96
N ALA A 182 -14.99 13.36 -2.88
CA ALA A 182 -13.83 12.52 -2.58
C ALA A 182 -12.63 13.45 -2.32
N SER A 183 -12.09 13.42 -1.10
CA SER A 183 -10.90 14.19 -0.73
C SER A 183 -9.75 13.25 -0.43
N GLY A 184 -8.54 13.56 -0.93
CA GLY A 184 -7.32 12.82 -0.56
C GLY A 184 -7.00 11.62 -1.45
N VAL A 185 -7.40 11.61 -2.73
CA VAL A 185 -6.90 10.60 -3.68
C VAL A 185 -5.43 10.89 -3.98
N GLU A 186 -4.53 10.06 -3.47
CA GLU A 186 -3.12 10.09 -3.83
C GLU A 186 -2.93 9.51 -5.22
N LEU A 187 -2.44 10.33 -6.14
CA LEU A 187 -2.17 9.96 -7.51
C LEU A 187 -0.69 9.61 -7.63
N SER A 188 -0.38 8.32 -7.64
CA SER A 188 0.96 7.78 -7.88
C SER A 188 1.51 8.26 -9.23
N PRO A 189 2.84 8.28 -9.43
CA PRO A 189 3.43 8.46 -10.75
C PRO A 189 2.91 7.50 -11.81
N ASN A 190 2.29 6.37 -11.44
CA ASN A 190 1.76 5.40 -12.39
C ASN A 190 0.29 5.65 -12.81
N ASP A 191 -0.42 6.60 -12.18
CA ASP A 191 -1.87 6.83 -12.38
C ASP A 191 -2.19 7.76 -13.56
N HIS A 192 -1.38 7.73 -14.61
CA HIS A 192 -1.55 8.59 -15.80
C HIS A 192 -2.92 8.43 -16.46
N ALA A 193 -3.47 7.21 -16.49
CA ALA A 193 -4.79 6.94 -17.06
C ALA A 193 -5.92 7.65 -16.29
N LEU A 194 -5.84 7.70 -14.96
CA LEU A 194 -6.85 8.37 -14.13
C LEU A 194 -6.82 9.89 -14.32
N ARG A 195 -5.62 10.48 -14.42
CA ARG A 195 -5.44 11.92 -14.72
C ARG A 195 -6.09 12.31 -16.05
N LEU A 196 -5.89 11.50 -17.08
CA LEU A 196 -6.48 11.71 -18.40
C LEU A 196 -8.01 11.54 -18.40
N LEU A 197 -8.55 10.58 -17.64
CA LEU A 197 -10.00 10.41 -17.49
C LEU A 197 -10.66 11.60 -16.77
N LEU A 198 -10.02 12.14 -15.73
CA LEU A 198 -10.53 13.32 -15.03
C LEU A 198 -10.54 14.57 -15.94
N LEU A 199 -9.52 14.75 -16.77
CA LEU A 199 -9.53 15.78 -17.82
C LEU A 199 -10.69 15.60 -18.81
N GLN A 200 -10.93 14.36 -19.25
CA GLN A 200 -12.02 14.06 -20.16
C GLN A 200 -13.40 14.34 -19.55
N LEU A 201 -13.61 13.97 -18.29
CA LEU A 201 -14.85 14.24 -17.56
C LEU A 201 -15.08 15.74 -17.34
N ARG A 202 -14.01 16.52 -17.16
CA ARG A 202 -14.07 17.98 -17.09
C ARG A 202 -14.40 18.62 -18.45
N SER A 203 -13.77 18.15 -19.54
CA SER A 203 -14.05 18.63 -20.89
C SER A 203 -15.48 18.37 -21.37
N SER A 204 -16.14 17.36 -20.78
CA SER A 204 -17.54 17.01 -21.05
C SER A 204 -18.54 17.66 -20.08
N SER A 205 -18.09 18.62 -19.26
CA SER A 205 -18.90 19.34 -18.26
C SER A 205 -19.59 18.43 -17.22
N ARG A 206 -19.14 17.18 -17.07
CA ARG A 206 -19.65 16.21 -16.08
C ARG A 206 -18.97 16.35 -14.72
N LEU A 207 -17.92 17.17 -14.63
CA LEU A 207 -17.24 17.59 -13.41
C LEU A 207 -17.20 19.12 -13.37
N GLN A 208 -17.88 19.73 -12.39
CA GLN A 208 -17.89 21.19 -12.23
C GLN A 208 -16.62 21.75 -11.57
N LYS A 209 -16.04 21.03 -10.59
CA LYS A 209 -14.89 21.53 -9.83
C LYS A 209 -13.97 20.40 -9.40
N VAL A 210 -12.78 20.36 -9.97
CA VAL A 210 -11.68 19.54 -9.45
C VAL A 210 -10.84 20.45 -8.58
N HIS A 211 -10.93 20.27 -7.26
CA HIS A 211 -9.96 20.87 -6.36
C HIS A 211 -8.70 20.02 -6.45
N ALA A 212 -7.90 20.25 -7.50
CA ALA A 212 -6.50 19.89 -7.46
C ALA A 212 -5.92 20.73 -6.33
N VAL A 213 -5.63 20.09 -5.19
CA VAL A 213 -4.73 20.68 -4.22
C VAL A 213 -3.40 20.67 -4.94
N VAL A 214 -3.12 21.76 -5.65
CA VAL A 214 -1.75 22.18 -5.91
C VAL A 214 -1.21 22.38 -4.51
N GLY A 215 -0.60 21.33 -3.96
CA GLY A 215 0.31 21.51 -2.85
C GLY A 215 1.26 22.64 -3.24
N PRO A 216 1.73 23.44 -2.27
CA PRO A 216 2.73 24.48 -2.55
C PRO A 216 3.82 23.91 -3.47
N PRO A 217 4.43 24.73 -4.36
CA PRO A 217 5.37 24.27 -5.39
C PRO A 217 6.27 23.22 -4.78
N ARG A 218 6.37 22.01 -5.39
CA ARG A 218 7.15 20.88 -4.87
C ARG A 218 8.38 21.46 -4.18
N LEU A 219 8.40 21.42 -2.85
CA LEU A 219 9.61 21.73 -2.09
C LEU A 219 10.67 20.88 -2.78
N SER A 220 11.68 21.48 -3.39
CA SER A 220 12.70 20.63 -4.00
C SER A 220 13.31 19.84 -2.86
N VAL A 221 13.21 18.52 -2.98
CA VAL A 221 13.59 17.57 -1.93
C VAL A 221 14.96 17.07 -2.29
N LEU A 222 15.93 17.31 -1.40
CA LEU A 222 17.17 16.55 -1.40
C LEU A 222 16.97 15.37 -0.46
N SER A 223 17.04 14.16 -1.00
CA SER A 223 17.18 12.95 -0.19
C SER A 223 18.62 12.48 -0.28
N ILE A 224 19.22 12.16 0.85
CA ILE A 224 20.49 11.45 0.89
C ILE A 224 20.20 9.98 0.57
N GLU A 225 20.95 9.44 -0.39
CA GLU A 225 20.89 8.07 -0.86
C GLU A 225 22.13 7.32 -0.39
N ARG A 226 22.10 5.98 -0.44
CA ARG A 226 23.25 5.16 -0.02
C ARG A 226 24.53 5.50 -0.79
N ASP A 227 24.38 5.85 -2.07
CA ASP A 227 25.51 6.17 -2.95
C ASP A 227 26.21 7.49 -2.58
N ASP A 228 25.53 8.37 -1.82
CA ASP A 228 26.09 9.63 -1.32
C ASP A 228 27.02 9.43 -0.11
N ILE A 229 27.01 8.24 0.48
CA ILE A 229 27.85 7.88 1.61
C ILE A 229 29.06 7.13 1.06
N ASP A 230 30.25 7.43 1.57
CA ASP A 230 31.45 6.67 1.25
C ASP A 230 31.61 5.43 2.15
N ASP A 231 32.64 4.63 1.86
CA ASP A 231 32.92 3.41 2.61
C ASP A 231 33.29 3.70 4.08
N ASP A 232 33.67 4.94 4.42
CA ASP A 232 33.99 5.41 5.77
C ASP A 232 32.76 5.99 6.49
N MET A 233 31.55 5.74 5.96
CA MET A 233 30.27 6.26 6.48
C MET A 233 30.20 7.80 6.50
N SER A 234 31.02 8.49 5.70
CA SER A 234 31.03 9.95 5.57
C SER A 234 30.20 10.38 4.36
N LEU A 235 29.50 11.51 4.53
CA LEU A 235 28.71 12.09 3.45
C LEU A 235 29.62 12.73 2.40
N LYS A 236 29.45 12.38 1.12
CA LYS A 236 30.15 12.96 -0.03
C LYS A 236 29.59 14.36 -0.36
N VAL A 237 29.73 15.30 0.57
CA VAL A 237 29.20 16.66 0.46
C VAL A 237 29.69 17.35 -0.81
N GLY A 238 30.95 17.12 -1.21
CA GLY A 238 31.52 17.67 -2.44
C GLY A 238 30.74 17.28 -3.69
N ASP A 239 30.40 15.99 -3.83
CA ASP A 239 29.70 15.45 -4.99
C ASP A 239 28.26 15.96 -5.06
N ILE A 240 27.59 16.05 -3.90
CA ILE A 240 26.26 16.64 -3.77
C ILE A 240 26.30 18.11 -4.23
N LEU A 241 27.26 18.88 -3.71
CA LEU A 241 27.36 20.31 -4.01
C LEU A 241 27.77 20.60 -5.46
N GLN A 242 28.54 19.72 -6.10
CA GLN A 242 28.88 19.81 -7.53
C GLN A 242 27.64 19.63 -8.42
N ASN A 243 26.67 18.83 -8.00
CA ASN A 243 25.42 18.64 -8.71
C ASN A 243 24.41 19.76 -8.39
N GLY A 244 24.68 20.97 -8.88
CA GLY A 244 23.88 22.18 -8.62
C GLY A 244 22.35 22.00 -8.69
N PRO A 245 21.78 21.39 -9.75
CA PRO A 245 20.33 21.16 -9.85
C PRO A 245 19.72 20.31 -8.72
N ARG A 246 20.54 19.50 -8.05
CA ARG A 246 20.09 18.55 -7.02
C ARG A 246 19.79 19.21 -5.67
N TRP A 247 20.51 20.28 -5.33
CA TRP A 247 20.39 20.94 -4.03
C TRP A 247 20.02 22.43 -4.11
N LYS A 248 20.11 23.06 -5.29
CA LYS A 248 19.72 24.46 -5.45
C LYS A 248 18.21 24.63 -5.27
N ASN A 249 17.83 25.58 -4.42
CA ASN A 249 16.45 25.94 -4.06
C ASN A 249 15.68 24.90 -3.24
N ILE A 250 16.37 23.93 -2.64
CA ILE A 250 15.73 22.93 -1.77
C ILE A 250 15.08 23.58 -0.57
N ARG A 251 13.93 23.02 -0.21
CA ARG A 251 13.20 23.39 1.02
C ARG A 251 13.00 22.19 1.95
N THR A 252 13.34 20.99 1.48
CA THR A 252 13.23 19.75 2.25
C THR A 252 14.52 18.96 2.10
N LEU A 253 15.09 18.53 3.22
CA LEU A 253 16.22 17.60 3.29
C LEU A 253 15.78 16.34 4.05
N ARG A 254 15.96 15.17 3.44
CA ARG A 254 15.59 13.86 4.00
C ARG A 254 16.76 12.91 4.11
N ASN A 255 16.65 11.99 5.06
CA ASN A 255 17.60 10.91 5.31
C ASN A 255 19.02 11.41 5.60
N LEU A 256 19.19 12.59 6.21
CA LEU A 256 20.53 13.08 6.52
C LEU A 256 21.21 12.08 7.47
N ASN A 257 22.31 11.49 7.01
CA ASN A 257 23.04 10.46 7.74
C ASN A 257 24.53 10.47 7.38
N GLY A 258 25.31 9.78 8.21
CA GLY A 258 26.76 9.69 8.08
C GLY A 258 27.49 10.83 8.78
N HIS A 259 28.81 10.88 8.60
CA HIS A 259 29.68 11.90 9.18
C HIS A 259 29.83 13.13 8.26
N ASN A 260 30.26 14.26 8.83
CA ASN A 260 30.52 15.54 8.13
C ASN A 260 29.28 16.22 7.50
N THR A 261 28.09 15.83 7.94
CA THR A 261 26.79 16.37 7.50
C THR A 261 26.60 17.85 7.83
N GLU A 262 27.27 18.36 8.88
CA GLU A 262 27.21 19.76 9.28
C GLU A 262 27.69 20.71 8.17
N LYS A 263 28.62 20.27 7.33
CA LYS A 263 29.11 21.04 6.17
C LYS A 263 28.00 21.26 5.14
N LEU A 264 27.18 20.24 4.89
CA LEU A 264 26.03 20.37 3.98
C LEU A 264 24.99 21.30 4.60
N LEU A 265 24.64 21.09 5.88
CA LEU A 265 23.66 21.90 6.59
C LEU A 265 24.00 23.39 6.53
N ARG A 266 25.27 23.78 6.74
CA ARG A 266 25.69 25.19 6.63
C ARG A 266 25.37 25.84 5.28
N VAL A 267 25.36 25.07 4.19
CA VAL A 267 25.06 25.58 2.85
C VAL A 267 23.56 25.68 2.61
N VAL A 268 22.78 24.70 3.08
CA VAL A 268 21.35 24.59 2.75
C VAL A 268 20.43 25.19 3.82
N ALA A 269 20.92 25.36 5.05
CA ALA A 269 20.18 25.84 6.24
C ALA A 269 19.27 27.05 6.00
N PRO A 270 19.70 28.13 5.30
CA PRO A 270 18.87 29.35 5.21
C PRO A 270 17.55 29.16 4.46
N HIS A 271 17.42 28.09 3.68
CA HIS A 271 16.28 27.87 2.78
C HIS A 271 15.44 26.64 3.17
N LEU A 272 15.87 25.86 4.17
CA LEU A 272 15.17 24.65 4.60
C LEU A 272 13.94 24.96 5.45
N GLU A 273 12.81 24.37 5.05
CA GLU A 273 11.56 24.36 5.81
C GLU A 273 11.33 23.00 6.49
N GLU A 274 11.87 21.91 5.94
CA GLU A 274 11.76 20.57 6.49
C GLU A 274 13.13 19.86 6.54
N LEU A 275 13.43 19.23 7.68
CA LEU A 275 14.66 18.48 7.90
C LEU A 275 14.37 17.13 8.58
N GLU A 276 15.00 16.08 8.06
CA GLU A 276 15.00 14.73 8.63
C GLU A 276 16.44 14.22 8.77
N ILE A 277 16.86 14.01 10.01
CA ILE A 277 18.13 13.41 10.41
C ILE A 277 17.84 11.97 10.85
N SER A 278 18.40 11.01 10.13
CA SER A 278 18.09 9.57 10.29
C SER A 278 19.23 8.79 10.94
N SER A 279 20.25 9.48 11.44
CA SER A 279 21.29 8.93 12.32
C SER A 279 21.31 9.71 13.63
N ALA A 280 21.98 9.16 14.65
CA ALA A 280 22.24 9.88 15.89
C ALA A 280 22.85 11.26 15.59
N ALA A 281 22.14 12.32 15.96
CA ALA A 281 22.47 13.68 15.60
C ALA A 281 23.74 14.14 16.31
N LEU A 282 24.66 14.75 15.59
CA LEU A 282 25.85 15.36 16.15
C LEU A 282 25.50 16.71 16.77
N ILE A 283 26.22 17.11 17.83
CA ILE A 283 26.04 18.42 18.46
C ILE A 283 26.17 19.55 17.42
N GLY A 284 27.15 19.46 16.52
CA GLY A 284 27.36 20.44 15.47
C GLY A 284 26.21 20.54 14.45
N GLU A 285 25.47 19.46 14.20
CA GLU A 285 24.27 19.52 13.36
C GLU A 285 23.16 20.29 14.06
N MET A 286 22.96 20.01 15.34
CA MET A 286 21.95 20.67 16.15
C MET A 286 22.24 22.16 16.39
N GLU A 287 23.52 22.55 16.43
CA GLU A 287 23.93 23.97 16.42
C GLU A 287 23.52 24.68 15.12
N GLU A 288 23.59 24.01 13.97
CA GLU A 288 23.08 24.60 12.72
C GLU A 288 21.55 24.62 12.69
N VAL A 289 20.89 23.56 13.19
CA VAL A 289 19.42 23.50 13.30
C VAL A 289 18.90 24.66 14.14
N GLN A 290 19.53 24.98 15.28
CA GLN A 290 19.16 26.10 16.14
C GLN A 290 19.10 27.44 15.40
N LYS A 291 19.95 27.62 14.37
CA LYS A 291 20.04 28.87 13.58
C LYS A 291 18.99 28.94 12.45
N MET A 292 18.30 27.83 12.13
CA MET A 292 17.35 27.77 11.02
C MET A 292 16.02 28.44 11.40
N THR A 293 15.82 29.68 10.96
CA THR A 293 14.61 30.46 11.26
C THR A 293 13.42 30.14 10.35
N ALA A 294 13.65 29.52 9.20
CA ALA A 294 12.62 29.10 8.25
C ALA A 294 12.10 27.67 8.50
N LEU A 295 12.77 26.91 9.39
CA LEU A 295 12.44 25.51 9.64
C LEU A 295 11.09 25.38 10.36
N LYS A 296 10.19 24.59 9.76
CA LYS A 296 8.84 24.31 10.27
C LYS A 296 8.69 22.87 10.75
N ARG A 297 9.40 21.92 10.12
CA ARG A 297 9.30 20.50 10.42
C ARG A 297 10.68 19.90 10.67
N LEU A 298 10.83 19.24 11.81
CA LEU A 298 12.05 18.57 12.20
C LEU A 298 11.76 17.13 12.63
N LEU A 299 12.46 16.18 12.03
CA LEU A 299 12.58 14.81 12.52
C LEU A 299 14.05 14.55 12.85
N VAL A 300 14.32 14.16 14.09
CA VAL A 300 15.68 13.97 14.58
C VAL A 300 15.77 12.77 15.51
N GLU A 301 16.82 11.98 15.33
CA GLU A 301 17.25 10.95 16.26
C GLU A 301 18.43 11.49 17.06
N CYS A 302 18.25 11.70 18.36
CA CYS A 302 19.29 12.17 19.24
C CYS A 302 20.14 11.00 19.77
N ASP A 303 21.37 11.27 20.14
CA ASP A 303 22.22 10.33 20.86
C ASP A 303 21.73 10.22 22.32
N VAL A 304 21.52 8.99 22.77
CA VAL A 304 21.02 8.64 24.11
C VAL A 304 21.91 9.19 25.22
N ASP A 305 23.22 9.26 24.97
CA ASP A 305 24.22 9.67 25.95
C ASP A 305 24.51 11.18 25.92
N CYS A 306 23.82 11.95 25.06
CA CYS A 306 24.09 13.36 24.83
C CYS A 306 23.02 14.30 25.42
N ASP A 307 23.32 14.91 26.56
CA ASP A 307 22.48 15.95 27.17
C ASP A 307 22.84 17.39 26.77
N ALA A 308 23.93 17.57 26.04
CA ALA A 308 24.51 18.88 25.73
C ALA A 308 23.92 19.55 24.47
N TYR A 309 22.83 19.02 23.92
CA TYR A 309 22.23 19.59 22.71
C TYR A 309 21.71 21.02 22.93
N PRO A 310 21.86 21.90 21.92
CA PRO A 310 21.30 23.24 21.96
C PRO A 310 19.77 23.24 21.93
N ASP A 311 19.21 24.41 22.27
CA ASP A 311 17.77 24.66 22.16
C ASP A 311 17.28 24.55 20.70
N LEU A 312 16.11 23.96 20.51
CA LEU A 312 15.44 23.85 19.22
C LEU A 312 14.79 25.18 18.76
N PRO A 313 14.63 25.40 17.44
CA PRO A 313 13.93 26.57 16.92
C PRO A 313 12.48 26.66 17.39
N LEU A 314 12.06 27.83 17.88
CA LEU A 314 10.76 28.00 18.53
C LEU A 314 9.57 28.07 17.55
N GLN A 315 9.84 28.36 16.28
CA GLN A 315 8.81 28.49 15.24
C GLN A 315 8.37 27.16 14.63
N LEU A 316 8.93 26.02 15.06
CA LEU A 316 8.55 24.69 14.58
C LEU A 316 7.04 24.45 14.73
N GLU A 317 6.45 23.88 13.67
CA GLU A 317 5.04 23.47 13.59
C GLU A 317 4.90 21.96 13.79
N GLU A 318 5.90 21.19 13.36
CA GLU A 318 5.97 19.74 13.55
C GLU A 318 7.35 19.30 14.06
N LEU A 319 7.36 18.48 15.11
CA LEU A 319 8.59 17.98 15.73
C LEU A 319 8.46 16.49 16.03
N SER A 320 9.44 15.70 15.62
CA SER A 320 9.59 14.29 15.98
C SER A 320 10.98 14.07 16.51
N MET A 321 11.09 13.58 17.74
CA MET A 321 12.38 13.30 18.39
C MET A 321 12.41 11.87 18.91
N CYS A 322 13.52 11.19 18.65
CA CYS A 322 13.90 9.94 19.29
C CYS A 322 15.04 10.23 20.28
N PHE A 323 14.96 9.73 21.51
CA PHE A 323 15.91 9.98 22.60
C PHE A 323 16.20 11.47 22.92
N PRO A 324 15.17 12.34 23.04
CA PRO A 324 15.42 13.77 23.25
C PRO A 324 16.08 14.07 24.60
N SER A 325 16.94 15.09 24.65
CA SER A 325 17.51 15.54 25.93
C SER A 325 16.48 16.25 26.80
N THR A 326 16.74 16.29 28.12
CA THR A 326 15.89 17.00 29.08
C THR A 326 15.73 18.48 28.71
N GLY A 327 16.78 19.11 28.18
CA GLY A 327 16.78 20.50 27.72
C GLY A 327 15.84 20.73 26.52
N GLN A 328 15.94 19.86 25.51
CA GLN A 328 15.08 19.92 24.32
C GLN A 328 13.60 19.72 24.70
N LEU A 329 13.31 18.79 25.63
CA LEU A 329 11.96 18.54 26.10
C LEU A 329 11.37 19.76 26.84
N ARG A 330 12.17 20.48 27.64
CA ARG A 330 11.77 21.76 28.24
C ARG A 330 11.53 22.83 27.17
N CYS A 331 12.31 22.83 26.08
CA CYS A 331 12.14 23.78 24.99
C CYS A 331 10.74 23.69 24.34
N VAL A 332 10.17 22.49 24.22
CA VAL A 332 8.81 22.25 23.67
C VAL A 332 7.74 23.13 24.35
N GLN A 333 7.88 23.41 25.66
CA GLN A 333 6.94 24.26 26.39
C GLN A 333 6.79 25.65 25.77
N ARG A 334 7.90 26.19 25.24
CA ARG A 334 8.00 27.53 24.66
C ARG A 334 7.56 27.60 23.19
N MET A 335 7.27 26.47 22.53
CA MET A 335 6.96 26.42 21.10
C MET A 335 5.47 26.67 20.79
N HIS A 336 5.05 27.92 20.72
CA HIS A 336 3.62 28.27 20.54
C HIS A 336 3.02 27.87 19.18
N SER A 337 3.86 27.71 18.17
CA SER A 337 3.45 27.30 16.81
C SER A 337 3.33 25.79 16.64
N LEU A 338 3.84 24.99 17.59
CA LEU A 338 3.85 23.53 17.47
C LEU A 338 2.42 22.97 17.46
N ARG A 339 2.12 22.14 16.45
CA ARG A 339 0.82 21.48 16.25
C ARG A 339 0.92 19.96 16.29
N SER A 340 2.07 19.42 15.89
CA SER A 340 2.33 17.98 15.86
C SER A 340 3.63 17.67 16.60
N LEU A 341 3.58 16.74 17.55
CA LEU A 341 4.74 16.32 18.33
C LEU A 341 4.80 14.80 18.46
N ARG A 342 5.95 14.20 18.13
CA ARG A 342 6.28 12.81 18.50
C ARG A 342 7.51 12.80 19.40
N ILE A 343 7.41 12.09 20.52
CA ILE A 343 8.53 11.83 21.43
C ILE A 343 8.65 10.32 21.59
N ASP A 344 9.82 9.79 21.23
CA ASP A 344 10.15 8.38 21.36
C ASP A 344 11.33 8.19 22.33
N PHE A 345 11.23 7.21 23.23
CA PHE A 345 12.30 6.74 24.12
C PHE A 345 12.99 7.82 24.96
N TYR A 346 12.21 8.61 25.72
CA TYR A 346 12.81 9.58 26.64
C TYR A 346 13.40 8.90 27.87
N CYS A 347 14.67 9.21 28.17
CA CYS A 347 15.43 8.63 29.29
C CYS A 347 16.06 9.68 30.22
N GLY A 348 15.69 10.97 30.07
CA GLY A 348 16.21 12.07 30.88
C GLY A 348 15.45 12.30 32.20
N ASP A 349 15.81 13.38 32.89
CA ASP A 349 15.21 13.75 34.18
C ASP A 349 13.70 14.03 34.07
N PRO A 350 12.90 13.82 35.12
CA PRO A 350 11.48 14.14 35.09
C PRO A 350 11.20 15.61 34.74
N VAL A 351 10.31 15.84 33.77
CA VAL A 351 9.88 17.19 33.34
C VAL A 351 8.39 17.35 33.59
N SER A 352 7.99 18.49 34.16
CA SER A 352 6.58 18.81 34.38
C SER A 352 6.09 19.86 33.40
N PHE A 353 5.01 19.55 32.69
CA PHE A 353 4.39 20.45 31.73
C PHE A 353 3.26 21.29 32.31
N ARG A 354 3.32 22.61 32.10
CA ARG A 354 2.26 23.54 32.50
C ARG A 354 1.17 23.62 31.43
N PRO A 355 -0.12 23.72 31.82
CA PRO A 355 -1.22 23.88 30.88
C PRO A 355 -1.04 25.07 29.93
N ARG A 356 -1.30 24.86 28.65
CA ARG A 356 -1.18 25.91 27.63
C ARG A 356 -2.44 26.78 27.59
N GLN A 357 -2.25 28.10 27.62
CA GLN A 357 -3.35 29.06 27.58
C GLN A 357 -3.73 29.49 26.14
N GLN A 358 -2.78 29.45 25.20
CA GLN A 358 -2.99 29.84 23.79
C GLN A 358 -2.12 29.00 22.86
N GLY A 359 -2.73 28.41 21.84
CA GLY A 359 -2.04 27.51 20.90
C GLY A 359 -1.60 26.20 21.58
N GLY A 360 -1.89 25.07 20.95
CA GLY A 360 -1.57 23.77 21.54
C GLY A 360 -1.46 22.68 20.50
N LEU A 361 -0.95 21.54 20.93
CA LEU A 361 -0.82 20.37 20.09
C LEU A 361 -2.21 19.91 19.64
N LEU A 362 -2.32 19.59 18.35
CA LEU A 362 -3.48 18.93 17.76
C LEU A 362 -3.23 17.42 17.68
N TRP A 363 -1.97 17.04 17.47
CA TRP A 363 -1.51 15.65 17.41
C TRP A 363 -0.32 15.45 18.35
N LEU A 364 -0.37 14.37 19.13
CA LEU A 364 0.71 13.97 20.04
C LEU A 364 0.92 12.47 19.93
N GLY A 365 2.15 12.05 19.66
CA GLY A 365 2.59 10.67 19.79
C GLY A 365 3.63 10.54 20.89
N VAL A 366 3.42 9.60 21.80
CA VAL A 366 4.37 9.31 22.88
C VAL A 366 4.68 7.83 22.95
N ASN A 367 5.96 7.53 23.02
CA ASN A 367 6.46 6.30 23.62
C ASN A 367 6.76 6.61 25.09
N MET A 368 6.20 5.82 26.00
CA MET A 368 6.42 5.99 27.45
C MET A 368 6.89 4.67 28.03
N SER A 369 7.83 4.71 28.95
CA SER A 369 8.22 3.63 29.87
C SER A 369 7.61 3.88 31.26
N VAL A 370 7.85 2.99 32.21
CA VAL A 370 7.43 3.19 33.61
C VAL A 370 8.12 4.41 34.24
N ASP A 371 9.37 4.68 33.88
CA ASP A 371 10.18 5.75 34.49
C ASP A 371 9.73 7.15 34.03
N ASP A 372 9.41 7.32 32.75
CA ASP A 372 9.01 8.61 32.17
C ASP A 372 7.49 8.82 32.08
N LYS A 373 6.69 7.82 32.48
CA LYS A 373 5.22 7.83 32.45
C LYS A 373 4.64 9.15 32.96
N ASN A 374 5.11 9.62 34.12
CA ASN A 374 4.61 10.85 34.74
C ASN A 374 4.95 12.11 33.93
N THR A 375 6.13 12.14 33.31
CA THR A 375 6.56 13.22 32.41
C THR A 375 5.63 13.28 31.19
N MET A 376 5.40 12.14 30.53
CA MET A 376 4.54 12.04 29.36
C MET A 376 3.07 12.34 29.68
N LEU A 377 2.53 11.85 30.79
CA LEU A 377 1.19 12.21 31.25
C LEU A 377 1.05 13.70 31.56
N SER A 378 2.09 14.34 32.12
CA SER A 378 2.06 15.78 32.34
C SER A 378 2.04 16.57 31.01
N LEU A 379 2.77 16.10 29.98
CA LEU A 379 2.73 16.67 28.63
C LEU A 379 1.34 16.53 27.99
N ILE A 380 0.73 15.35 28.12
CA ILE A 380 -0.64 15.08 27.64
C ILE A 380 -1.61 16.05 28.33
N ARG A 381 -1.58 16.11 29.67
CA ARG A 381 -2.45 17.00 30.47
C ARG A 381 -2.26 18.48 30.11
N ALA A 382 -1.03 18.90 29.84
CA ALA A 382 -0.75 20.29 29.47
C ALA A 382 -1.39 20.73 28.14
N ASN A 383 -1.74 19.78 27.26
CA ASN A 383 -2.34 20.02 25.95
C ASN A 383 -3.80 19.53 25.83
N ALA A 384 -4.43 19.19 26.97
CA ALA A 384 -5.73 18.53 27.00
C ALA A 384 -6.87 19.31 26.31
N SER A 385 -6.79 20.64 26.31
CA SER A 385 -7.80 21.52 25.70
C SER A 385 -7.76 21.59 24.17
N SER A 386 -6.64 21.21 23.54
CA SER A 386 -6.46 21.31 22.08
C SER A 386 -6.19 19.98 21.38
N LEU A 387 -5.73 18.98 22.12
CA LEU A 387 -5.28 17.70 21.57
C LEU A 387 -6.44 16.92 20.97
N GLN A 388 -6.38 16.66 19.66
CA GLN A 388 -7.45 15.97 18.91
C GLN A 388 -7.13 14.49 18.68
N GLU A 389 -5.85 14.16 18.48
CA GLU A 389 -5.39 12.80 18.23
C GLU A 389 -4.16 12.48 19.07
N LEU A 390 -4.24 11.38 19.83
CA LEU A 390 -3.19 10.92 20.75
C LEU A 390 -2.75 9.51 20.33
N HIS A 391 -1.45 9.31 20.14
CA HIS A 391 -0.84 8.02 19.86
C HIS A 391 -0.01 7.60 21.07
N ILE A 392 -0.24 6.39 21.57
CA ILE A 392 0.53 5.83 22.69
C ILE A 392 1.04 4.46 22.28
N ASP A 393 2.36 4.28 22.37
CA ASP A 393 3.00 2.98 22.22
C ASP A 393 2.77 2.17 23.51
N THR A 394 2.06 1.03 23.43
CA THR A 394 1.76 0.18 24.59
C THR A 394 1.55 -1.30 24.23
N HIS A 395 1.99 -2.19 25.11
CA HIS A 395 1.74 -3.62 25.02
C HIS A 395 0.38 -4.02 25.62
N VAL A 396 -0.08 -5.22 25.29
CA VAL A 396 -1.31 -5.82 25.85
C VAL A 396 -1.05 -6.63 27.13
N LYS A 397 0.22 -6.95 27.40
CA LYS A 397 0.70 -7.71 28.54
C LYS A 397 2.13 -7.29 28.86
N GLU A 398 2.60 -7.62 30.06
CA GLU A 398 3.99 -7.43 30.45
C GLU A 398 4.90 -8.22 29.49
N ASP A 399 5.82 -7.53 28.84
CA ASP A 399 7.02 -8.11 28.26
C ASP A 399 8.22 -7.69 29.12
N GLY A 400 9.09 -8.63 29.45
CA GLY A 400 10.22 -8.38 30.36
C GLY A 400 11.30 -7.46 29.79
N ASN A 401 10.98 -6.61 28.82
CA ASN A 401 11.89 -5.68 28.15
C ASN A 401 11.14 -4.37 27.83
N PHE A 402 11.59 -3.27 28.43
CA PHE A 402 11.03 -1.92 28.30
C PHE A 402 9.54 -1.88 28.66
N ASP A 403 9.24 -1.63 29.93
CA ASP A 403 7.91 -1.66 30.53
C ASP A 403 6.89 -0.71 29.85
N HIS A 404 6.41 -1.05 28.65
CA HIS A 404 5.37 -0.33 27.90
C HIS A 404 3.97 -0.93 28.14
N TYR A 405 3.83 -1.76 29.17
CA TYR A 405 2.54 -2.30 29.60
C TYR A 405 1.93 -1.41 30.67
N PHE A 406 0.80 -0.79 30.33
CA PHE A 406 0.09 0.14 31.21
C PHE A 406 -1.35 -0.36 31.46
N PRO A 407 -1.57 -1.19 32.49
CA PRO A 407 -2.91 -1.74 32.78
C PRO A 407 -3.92 -0.63 33.12
N ASP A 408 -3.46 0.41 33.82
CA ASP A 408 -4.30 1.53 34.28
C ASP A 408 -4.35 2.71 33.31
N LEU A 409 -3.89 2.54 32.06
CA LEU A 409 -3.77 3.62 31.08
C LEU A 409 -5.08 4.40 30.87
N GLY A 410 -6.22 3.69 30.86
CA GLY A 410 -7.54 4.34 30.73
C GLY A 410 -7.85 5.29 31.89
N GLN A 411 -7.55 4.88 33.12
CA GLN A 411 -7.74 5.70 34.31
C GLN A 411 -6.77 6.89 34.33
N ASP A 412 -5.49 6.66 34.02
CA ASP A 412 -4.48 7.72 33.97
C ASP A 412 -4.85 8.82 32.98
N LEU A 413 -5.27 8.45 31.78
CA LEU A 413 -5.68 9.39 30.74
C LEU A 413 -7.00 10.10 31.09
N ALA A 414 -7.93 9.43 31.78
CA ALA A 414 -9.15 10.07 32.26
C ALA A 414 -8.86 11.23 33.24
N THR A 415 -7.77 11.14 34.02
CA THR A 415 -7.33 12.25 34.90
C THR A 415 -6.73 13.46 34.14
N CYS A 416 -6.52 13.33 32.83
CA CYS A 416 -5.92 14.40 32.02
C CYS A 416 -6.96 15.38 31.46
N ASP A 417 -8.26 15.15 31.64
CA ASP A 417 -9.36 16.01 31.18
C ASP A 417 -9.26 16.38 29.68
N LEU A 418 -9.14 15.35 28.83
CA LEU A 418 -8.91 15.47 27.38
C LEU A 418 -10.16 15.93 26.61
N GLN A 419 -10.53 17.20 26.76
CA GLN A 419 -11.77 17.79 26.25
C GLN A 419 -11.90 17.80 24.72
N ALA A 420 -10.79 17.91 23.99
CA ALA A 420 -10.79 18.02 22.53
C ALA A 420 -10.50 16.68 21.81
N LEU A 421 -10.20 15.62 22.57
CA LEU A 421 -9.70 14.36 22.00
C LEU A 421 -10.82 13.62 21.26
N ARG A 422 -10.54 13.29 19.99
CA ARG A 422 -11.46 12.56 19.11
C ARG A 422 -10.96 11.17 18.80
N ARG A 423 -9.64 10.95 18.85
CA ARG A 423 -9.03 9.68 18.51
C ARG A 423 -7.85 9.34 19.41
N LEU A 424 -7.90 8.14 19.98
CA LEU A 424 -6.80 7.52 20.71
C LEU A 424 -6.29 6.31 19.93
N VAL A 425 -5.02 6.32 19.56
CA VAL A 425 -4.38 5.27 18.77
C VAL A 425 -3.37 4.53 19.63
N LEU A 426 -3.65 3.26 19.89
CA LEU A 426 -2.73 2.33 20.52
C LEU A 426 -1.80 1.77 19.45
N ARG A 427 -0.51 2.05 19.60
CA ARG A 427 0.55 1.50 18.76
C ARG A 427 1.23 0.38 19.53
N ARG A 428 1.63 -0.68 18.83
CA ARG A 428 2.23 -1.87 19.44
C ARG A 428 3.72 -1.86 19.14
N PRO A 429 4.60 -1.69 20.15
CA PRO A 429 6.03 -1.88 19.95
C PRO A 429 6.24 -3.31 19.44
N ASN A 430 7.04 -3.48 18.39
CA ASN A 430 7.41 -4.80 17.85
C ASN A 430 6.29 -5.66 17.22
N SER A 431 5.07 -5.15 16.99
CA SER A 431 4.09 -5.96 16.27
C SER A 431 4.39 -5.99 14.77
N HIS A 432 4.82 -7.14 14.26
CA HIS A 432 4.64 -7.44 12.84
C HIS A 432 3.15 -7.30 12.50
N SER A 433 2.81 -6.65 11.38
CA SER A 433 1.43 -6.71 10.88
C SER A 433 1.14 -8.14 10.45
N PRO A 434 0.06 -8.81 10.90
CA PRO A 434 -1.08 -8.31 11.70
C PRO A 434 -0.91 -8.44 13.22
N CYS A 435 -1.76 -7.75 13.99
CA CYS A 435 -1.77 -7.81 15.46
C CYS A 435 -1.86 -9.27 15.97
N GLY A 436 -0.81 -9.76 16.63
CA GLY A 436 -0.71 -11.17 17.05
C GLY A 436 -1.66 -11.56 18.19
N GLU A 437 -2.15 -10.59 18.97
CA GLU A 437 -3.00 -10.83 20.14
C GLU A 437 -4.31 -10.04 20.02
N VAL A 438 -5.12 -10.39 19.02
CA VAL A 438 -6.34 -9.67 18.66
C VAL A 438 -7.32 -9.57 19.83
N ASP A 439 -7.58 -10.65 20.55
CA ASP A 439 -8.54 -10.68 21.66
C ASP A 439 -8.09 -9.81 22.83
N ALA A 440 -6.82 -9.92 23.24
CA ALA A 440 -6.24 -9.07 24.29
C ALA A 440 -6.23 -7.60 23.88
N CYS A 441 -5.94 -7.32 22.60
CA CYS A 441 -6.00 -5.97 22.05
C CYS A 441 -7.44 -5.42 22.04
N LEU A 442 -8.44 -6.24 21.70
CA LEU A 442 -9.85 -5.84 21.73
C LEU A 442 -10.31 -5.55 23.16
N LEU A 443 -9.96 -6.41 24.11
CA LEU A 443 -10.27 -6.22 25.53
C LEU A 443 -9.65 -4.92 26.04
N GLN A 444 -8.35 -4.68 25.81
CA GLN A 444 -7.69 -3.46 26.25
C GLN A 444 -8.33 -2.20 25.66
N ARG A 445 -8.69 -2.22 24.36
CA ARG A 445 -9.39 -1.10 23.71
C ARG A 445 -10.76 -0.84 24.34
N GLN A 446 -11.53 -1.89 24.64
CA GLN A 446 -12.82 -1.76 25.31
C GLN A 446 -12.68 -1.23 26.74
N THR A 447 -11.71 -1.74 27.50
CA THR A 447 -11.40 -1.27 28.85
C THR A 447 -11.05 0.21 28.84
N ILE A 448 -10.14 0.65 27.97
CA ILE A 448 -9.77 2.08 27.85
C ILE A 448 -10.97 2.90 27.40
N SER A 449 -11.73 2.45 26.40
CA SER A 449 -12.94 3.11 25.92
C SER A 449 -13.97 3.32 27.03
N GLY A 450 -14.05 2.44 28.02
CA GLY A 450 -14.98 2.58 29.15
C GLY A 450 -14.73 3.81 30.05
N PHE A 451 -13.54 4.41 29.98
CA PHE A 451 -13.21 5.62 30.74
C PHE A 451 -13.54 6.93 30.02
N PHE A 452 -13.97 6.87 28.74
CA PHE A 452 -14.19 8.05 27.91
C PHE A 452 -15.64 8.14 27.39
N PRO A 453 -16.08 9.35 26.97
CA PRO A 453 -17.34 9.51 26.27
C PRO A 453 -17.40 8.66 24.99
N SER A 454 -18.61 8.25 24.59
CA SER A 454 -18.85 7.39 23.41
C SER A 454 -18.41 7.98 22.06
N CYS A 455 -18.05 9.27 22.01
CA CYS A 455 -17.54 9.94 20.83
C CYS A 455 -16.02 9.78 20.60
N LEU A 456 -15.29 9.17 21.55
CA LEU A 456 -13.85 8.93 21.41
C LEU A 456 -13.60 7.59 20.69
N ASP A 457 -12.90 7.66 19.55
CA ASP A 457 -12.47 6.46 18.83
C ASP A 457 -11.17 5.90 19.42
N VAL A 458 -11.26 4.76 20.13
CA VAL A 458 -10.09 4.00 20.60
C VAL A 458 -9.74 2.89 19.62
N ILE A 459 -8.64 3.07 18.89
CA ILE A 459 -8.20 2.18 17.81
C ILE A 459 -6.81 1.60 18.06
N CYS A 460 -6.53 0.45 17.46
CA CYS A 460 -5.18 -0.12 17.40
C CYS A 460 -4.64 0.05 15.97
N TYR A 461 -3.45 0.64 15.84
CA TYR A 461 -2.83 0.92 14.55
C TYR A 461 -2.67 -0.36 13.69
N SER A 462 -2.15 -1.44 14.29
CA SER A 462 -1.89 -2.70 13.60
C SER A 462 -3.19 -3.41 13.16
N CYS A 463 -4.24 -3.36 13.99
CA CYS A 463 -5.54 -3.95 13.64
C CYS A 463 -6.24 -3.19 12.51
N GLN A 464 -6.16 -1.85 12.50
CA GLN A 464 -6.76 -1.04 11.44
C GLN A 464 -6.05 -1.24 10.10
N LYS A 465 -4.72 -1.33 10.09
CA LYS A 465 -3.93 -1.58 8.87
C LYS A 465 -4.24 -2.94 8.24
N SER A 466 -4.60 -3.93 9.05
CA SER A 466 -4.96 -5.28 8.61
C SER A 466 -6.31 -5.34 7.87
N TYR A 467 -7.23 -4.40 8.15
CA TYR A 467 -8.53 -4.30 7.46
C TYR A 467 -8.46 -3.67 6.07
N VAL A 468 -7.38 -2.94 5.73
CA VAL A 468 -7.21 -2.27 4.43
C VAL A 468 -6.59 -3.20 3.38
N LEU A 469 -6.10 -4.37 3.78
CA LEU A 469 -5.45 -5.37 2.93
C LEU A 469 -6.22 -6.70 2.84
N GLY A 470 -7.47 -6.73 3.32
CA GLY A 470 -8.37 -7.89 3.28
C GLY A 470 -9.34 -7.88 2.11
#